data_AF-A0A3Q2DFE1-F1
#
_entry.id   AF-A0A3Q2DFE1-F1
#
_cell.length_a   1.000
_cell.length_b   1.000
_cell.length_c   1.000
_cell.angle_alpha   90.00
_cell.angle_beta   90.00
_cell.angle_gamma   90.00
#
_symmetry.space_group_name_H-M   'P 1'
#
loop_
_entity.id
_entity.type
_entity.pdbx_description
1 polymer ?
#
loop_
_entity_poly.entity_id
_entity_poly.type
_entity_poly.pdbx_seq_one_letter_code
_entity_poly.pdbx_strand_id
1 'polypeptide(L)'
;MQSCARCGFVVYPAEKINCIDQNWHKACFHCDVCKMVLTPNNFVSHKKRPYCSVHNPRNNTFTSVYETPININAKKQSKASSEVCHHIILQHKFTSRSSYLFLS
;
A
#
# COMPACT_ATOMS: atom_id res chain seq x y z
N MET A 1 29.12 -17.08 28.36
CA MET A 1 29.21 -15.77 27.67
C MET A 1 28.27 -15.82 26.49
N GLN A 2 27.34 -14.86 26.38
CA GLN A 2 26.36 -14.86 25.28
C GLN A 2 26.95 -14.14 24.06
N SER A 3 26.92 -14.78 22.90
CA SER A 3 27.33 -14.18 21.63
C SER A 3 26.11 -13.67 20.86
N CYS A 4 26.33 -12.62 20.07
CA CYS A 4 25.31 -12.05 19.21
C CYS A 4 25.17 -12.90 17.94
N ALA A 5 23.95 -13.28 17.60
CA ALA A 5 23.68 -14.08 16.40
C ALA A 5 23.97 -13.33 15.08
N ARG A 6 24.07 -11.99 15.09
CA ARG A 6 24.36 -11.17 13.89
C ARG A 6 25.86 -10.94 13.69
N CYS A 7 26.55 -10.48 14.74
CA CYS A 7 27.94 -10.01 14.63
C CYS A 7 28.95 -10.98 15.27
N GLY A 8 28.50 -12.00 16.00
CA GLY A 8 29.37 -12.99 16.65
C GLY A 8 30.08 -12.51 17.91
N PHE A 9 30.09 -11.20 18.20
CA PHE A 9 30.72 -10.65 19.40
C PHE A 9 29.90 -10.92 20.67
N VAL A 10 30.58 -10.82 21.81
CA VAL A 10 29.96 -10.99 23.13
C VAL A 10 28.95 -9.86 23.39
N VAL A 11 27.77 -10.23 23.87
CA VAL A 11 26.70 -9.30 24.24
C VAL A 11 26.76 -9.07 25.75
N TYR A 12 26.95 -7.82 26.14
CA TYR A 12 26.89 -7.42 27.54
C TYR A 12 25.44 -7.35 28.04
N PRO A 13 25.17 -7.62 29.32
CA PRO A 13 23.81 -7.58 29.89
C PRO A 13 23.05 -6.26 29.63
N ALA A 14 23.75 -5.13 29.56
CA ALA A 14 23.15 -3.81 29.31
C ALA A 14 22.48 -3.68 27.93
N GLU A 15 23.01 -4.37 26.92
CA GLU A 15 22.52 -4.32 25.54
C GLU A 15 21.85 -5.63 25.08
N LYS A 16 21.73 -6.58 26.00
CA LYS A 16 21.24 -7.93 25.72
C LYS A 16 19.75 -7.91 25.42
N ILE A 17 19.42 -8.39 24.22
CA ILE A 17 18.05 -8.74 23.82
C ILE A 17 17.99 -10.25 23.59
N ASN A 18 17.00 -10.90 24.20
CA ASN A 18 16.68 -12.30 23.96
C ASN A 18 15.53 -12.38 22.98
N CYS A 19 15.79 -12.82 21.75
CA CYS A 19 14.78 -12.94 20.70
C CYS A 19 15.15 -14.11 19.77
N ILE A 20 14.13 -14.84 19.29
CA ILE A 20 14.33 -15.95 18.35
C ILE A 20 15.29 -17.01 18.92
N ASP A 21 15.15 -17.32 20.22
CA ASP A 21 16.00 -18.27 20.96
C ASP A 21 17.51 -17.96 20.89
N GLN A 22 17.86 -16.69 20.64
CA GLN A 22 19.23 -16.22 20.50
C GLN A 22 19.43 -14.88 21.21
N ASN A 23 20.68 -14.51 21.44
CA ASN A 23 21.04 -13.23 22.04
C ASN A 23 21.45 -12.25 20.93
N TRP A 24 21.06 -10.99 21.10
CA TRP A 24 21.33 -9.92 20.15
C TRP A 24 21.72 -8.65 20.90
N HIS A 25 22.54 -7.81 20.27
CA HIS A 25 22.70 -6.43 20.71
C HIS A 25 21.48 -5.61 20.29
N LYS A 26 21.13 -4.58 21.08
CA LYS A 26 20.13 -3.56 20.71
C LYS A 26 20.36 -2.99 19.30
N ALA A 27 21.61 -2.67 18.97
CA ALA A 27 21.98 -2.14 17.64
C ALA A 27 21.96 -3.19 16.52
N CYS A 28 22.23 -4.47 16.85
CA CYS A 28 22.25 -5.54 15.85
C CYS A 28 20.87 -6.08 15.50
N PHE A 29 19.85 -5.75 16.28
CA PHE A 29 18.49 -6.20 16.07
C PHE A 29 17.75 -5.26 15.11
N HIS A 30 18.03 -5.40 13.81
CA HIS A 30 17.42 -4.59 12.75
C HIS A 30 16.89 -5.47 11.60
N CYS A 31 15.92 -4.94 10.86
CA CYS A 31 15.31 -5.62 9.72
C CYS A 31 16.35 -5.95 8.65
N ASP A 32 16.36 -7.18 8.14
CA ASP A 32 17.33 -7.60 7.11
C ASP A 32 17.15 -6.82 5.78
N VAL A 33 15.93 -6.33 5.50
CA VAL A 33 15.57 -5.60 4.28
C VAL A 33 15.83 -4.09 4.42
N CYS A 34 15.13 -3.41 5.34
CA CYS A 34 15.22 -1.95 5.47
C CYS A 34 16.29 -1.45 6.45
N LYS A 35 17.01 -2.35 7.13
CA LYS A 35 18.04 -2.02 8.14
C LYS A 35 17.57 -1.15 9.31
N MET A 36 16.26 -0.94 9.45
CA MET A 36 15.66 -0.23 10.56
C MET A 36 15.79 -1.07 11.84
N VAL A 37 16.25 -0.44 12.93
CA VAL A 37 16.32 -1.08 14.26
C VAL A 37 14.91 -1.43 14.70
N LEU A 38 14.75 -2.66 15.16
CA LEU A 38 13.47 -3.19 15.63
C LEU A 38 13.49 -3.26 17.15
N THR A 39 12.30 -3.24 17.73
CA THR A 39 12.12 -3.43 19.17
C THR A 39 11.60 -4.85 19.40
N PRO A 40 11.98 -5.54 20.49
CA PRO A 40 11.45 -6.86 20.82
C PRO A 40 9.92 -6.92 20.92
N ASN A 41 9.24 -5.78 21.07
CA ASN A 41 7.77 -5.69 21.11
C ASN A 41 7.11 -5.56 19.71
N ASN A 42 7.88 -5.19 18.67
CA ASN A 42 7.36 -4.92 17.32
C ASN A 42 8.33 -5.45 16.26
N PHE A 43 8.42 -6.77 16.17
CA PHE A 43 9.18 -7.46 15.13
C PHE A 43 8.47 -8.75 14.72
N VAL A 44 8.79 -9.22 13.52
CA VAL A 44 8.36 -10.54 13.02
C VAL A 44 9.60 -11.39 12.77
N SER A 45 9.63 -12.60 13.30
CA SER A 45 10.70 -13.56 13.01
C SER A 45 10.34 -14.43 11.80
N HIS A 46 11.26 -14.55 10.86
CA HIS A 46 11.11 -15.47 9.74
C HIS A 46 12.46 -16.13 9.41
N LYS A 47 12.50 -17.47 9.32
CA LYS A 47 13.73 -18.25 9.06
C LYS A 47 14.93 -17.82 9.94
N LYS A 48 14.68 -17.61 11.24
CA LYS A 48 15.66 -17.13 12.24
C LYS A 48 16.25 -15.74 11.97
N ARG A 49 15.57 -14.90 11.18
CA ARG A 49 15.94 -13.51 10.91
C ARG A 49 14.82 -12.55 11.36
N PRO A 50 15.18 -11.37 11.91
CA PRO A 50 14.21 -10.35 12.27
C PRO A 50 13.79 -9.50 11.04
N TYR A 51 12.48 -9.28 10.91
CA TYR A 51 11.85 -8.46 9.89
C TYR A 51 10.90 -7.45 10.54
N CYS A 52 10.71 -6.29 9.90
CA CYS A 52 9.64 -5.38 10.28
C CYS A 52 8.29 -5.91 9.77
N SER A 53 7.19 -5.39 10.33
CA SER A 53 5.83 -5.77 9.93
C SER A 53 5.59 -5.63 8.42
N VAL A 54 6.16 -4.58 7.80
CA VAL A 54 6.02 -4.28 6.37
C VAL A 54 6.82 -5.24 5.48
N HIS A 55 8.04 -5.60 5.86
CA HIS A 55 8.92 -6.48 5.07
C HIS A 55 8.84 -7.95 5.51
N ASN A 56 7.76 -8.34 6.19
CA ASN A 56 7.55 -9.71 6.61
C ASN A 56 7.23 -10.57 5.36
N PRO A 57 8.05 -11.56 4.99
CA PRO A 57 7.81 -12.39 3.81
C PRO A 57 6.57 -13.31 3.94
N ARG A 58 5.95 -13.41 5.12
CA ARG A 58 4.62 -14.04 5.29
C ARG A 58 3.45 -13.07 5.06
N ASN A 59 3.71 -11.77 5.15
CA ASN A 59 2.80 -10.69 4.76
C ASN A 59 3.03 -10.49 3.25
N ASN A 60 2.14 -11.05 2.43
CA ASN A 60 2.18 -10.92 0.97
C ASN A 60 1.53 -9.62 0.45
N THR A 61 1.28 -8.64 1.32
CA THR A 61 0.84 -7.30 0.90
C THR A 61 2.07 -6.54 0.40
N PHE A 62 2.49 -6.88 -0.82
CA PHE A 62 3.32 -6.04 -1.66
C PHE A 62 2.52 -4.78 -1.98
N THR A 63 2.47 -3.83 -1.05
CA THR A 63 2.06 -2.46 -1.37
C THR A 63 3.35 -1.70 -1.59
N SER A 64 3.91 -1.86 -2.79
CA SER A 64 4.92 -0.96 -3.29
C SER A 64 4.32 0.44 -3.34
N VAL A 65 4.75 1.29 -2.43
CA VAL A 65 4.47 2.73 -2.47
C VAL A 65 5.28 3.33 -3.62
N TYR A 66 4.84 3.10 -4.86
CA TYR A 66 5.21 3.93 -6.01
C TYR A 66 4.02 4.33 -6.86
N GLU A 67 2.80 3.88 -6.53
CA GLU A 67 1.61 4.41 -7.16
C GLU A 67 1.15 5.64 -6.38
N THR A 68 1.44 6.80 -6.98
CA THR A 68 0.77 8.07 -6.71
C THR A 68 -0.75 7.84 -6.56
N PRO A 69 -1.42 8.48 -5.58
CA PRO A 69 -2.85 8.27 -5.37
C PRO A 69 -3.66 8.97 -6.47
N ILE A 70 -3.99 8.27 -7.55
CA ILE A 70 -5.00 8.71 -8.52
C ILE A 70 -6.33 8.01 -8.20
N ASN A 71 -7.18 8.76 -7.49
CA ASN A 71 -8.65 8.72 -7.42
C ASN A 71 -9.40 7.44 -7.87
N ILE A 72 -9.91 6.68 -6.89
CA ILE A 72 -10.78 5.50 -7.09
C ILE A 72 -12.24 5.83 -7.50
N ASN A 73 -12.61 7.09 -7.77
CA ASN A 73 -13.91 7.39 -8.36
C ASN A 73 -13.99 7.11 -9.88
N ALA A 74 -12.90 6.69 -10.52
CA ALA A 74 -12.86 6.46 -11.98
C ALA A 74 -13.22 5.03 -12.43
N LYS A 75 -13.48 4.06 -11.53
CA LYS A 75 -13.81 2.66 -11.91
C LYS A 75 -15.29 2.29 -11.79
N LYS A 76 -16.20 3.24 -12.02
CA LYS A 76 -17.65 2.94 -12.19
C LYS A 76 -18.22 3.28 -13.57
N GLN A 77 -17.40 3.62 -14.56
CA GLN A 77 -17.91 4.13 -15.85
C GLN A 77 -17.28 3.45 -17.07
N SER A 78 -17.15 2.12 -17.07
CA SER A 78 -16.72 1.37 -18.27
C SER A 78 -17.75 0.38 -18.82
N LYS A 79 -19.04 0.50 -18.44
CA LYS A 79 -20.13 -0.27 -19.09
C LYS A 79 -21.39 0.54 -19.43
N ALA A 80 -21.31 1.87 -19.51
CA ALA A 80 -22.51 2.69 -19.78
C ALA A 80 -22.25 4.01 -20.55
N SER A 81 -21.19 4.11 -21.35
CA SER A 81 -20.93 5.33 -22.12
C SER A 81 -19.98 5.07 -23.27
N SER A 82 -20.49 4.60 -24.42
CA SER A 82 -19.97 4.88 -25.78
C SER A 82 -20.72 3.99 -26.78
N GLU A 83 -21.99 4.30 -27.08
CA GLU A 83 -22.64 3.91 -28.35
C GLU A 83 -24.06 4.48 -28.59
N VAL A 84 -24.61 5.34 -27.72
CA VAL A 84 -25.89 6.03 -28.01
C VAL A 84 -25.84 7.50 -27.58
N CYS A 85 -24.90 8.27 -28.14
CA CYS A 85 -24.94 9.74 -28.15
C CYS A 85 -24.70 10.29 -29.57
N HIS A 86 -25.17 9.60 -30.61
CA HIS A 86 -25.32 10.16 -31.96
C HIS A 86 -26.77 10.21 -32.45
N HIS A 87 -27.77 10.02 -31.57
CA HIS A 87 -29.18 10.14 -31.97
C HIS A 87 -30.03 10.92 -30.97
N ILE A 88 -29.65 12.15 -30.62
CA ILE A 88 -30.60 13.14 -30.08
C ILE A 88 -30.33 14.52 -30.70
N ILE A 89 -30.25 14.58 -32.05
CA ILE A 89 -30.44 15.82 -32.82
C ILE A 89 -31.80 15.78 -33.55
N LEU A 90 -32.77 14.98 -33.09
CA LEU A 90 -34.12 14.93 -33.68
C LEU A 90 -35.25 14.81 -32.64
N GLN A 91 -35.15 15.48 -31.50
CA GLN A 91 -36.26 15.57 -30.53
C GLN A 91 -36.52 17.00 -30.00
N HIS A 92 -35.89 18.03 -30.57
CA HIS A 92 -36.24 19.45 -30.31
C HIS A 92 -37.34 19.96 -31.27
N LYS A 93 -38.18 19.07 -31.80
CA LYS A 93 -39.29 19.44 -32.70
C LYS A 93 -40.60 18.81 -32.26
N PHE A 94 -40.99 19.07 -31.01
CA PHE A 94 -42.34 18.93 -30.41
C PHE A 94 -42.11 19.19 -28.92
N THR A 95 -42.30 20.38 -28.35
CA THR A 95 -43.52 21.03 -27.82
C THR A 95 -43.04 22.46 -27.45
N SER A 96 -43.74 23.58 -27.51
CA SER A 96 -45.16 23.92 -27.49
C SER A 96 -45.28 25.43 -27.78
N ARG A 97 -46.40 25.81 -28.43
CA ARG A 97 -47.09 27.12 -28.35
C ARG A 97 -46.61 28.30 -29.24
N SER A 98 -47.57 28.68 -30.11
CA SER A 98 -48.03 30.06 -30.38
C SER A 98 -47.32 30.90 -31.45
N SER A 99 -48.01 30.97 -32.60
CA SER A 99 -48.44 32.18 -33.35
C SER A 99 -47.38 33.14 -33.91
N TYR A 100 -47.84 34.01 -34.83
CA TYR A 100 -47.10 35.01 -35.63
C TYR A 100 -46.46 34.41 -36.90
N LEU A 101 -47.14 34.45 -38.06
CA LEU A 101 -47.18 35.56 -39.02
C LEU A 101 -45.79 36.20 -39.22
N PHE A 102 -45.28 36.19 -40.45
CA PHE A 102 -44.83 37.36 -41.24
C PHE A 102 -43.86 36.94 -42.38
N LEU A 103 -44.27 37.26 -43.61
CA LEU A 103 -43.51 37.77 -44.79
C LEU A 103 -42.13 37.13 -45.13
N SER A 104 -41.83 36.70 -46.35
CA SER A 104 -42.11 37.29 -47.68
C SER A 104 -42.01 36.24 -48.78
#